data_AF-A0A929EQY8-F1
#
_entry.id   AF-A0A929EQY8-F1
#
_cell.length_a   1.000
_cell.length_b   1.000
_cell.length_c   1.000
_cell.angle_alpha   90.00
_cell.angle_beta   90.00
_cell.angle_gamma   90.00
#
_symmetry.space_group_name_H-M   'P 1'
#
loop_
_entity.id
_entity.type
_entity.pdbx_description
1 polymer ?
#
loop_
_entity_poly.entity_id
_entity_poly.type
_entity_poly.pdbx_seq_one_letter_code
_entity_poly.pdbx_strand_id
1 'polypeptide(L)'
;SVRILRQCIAKMSEGPYLNKSKRKLKVEAGEIYVRTEAPRGELGFYLISQGGPKPHRLRIRTGSFSAMSIVEEVSPGLMMADLVALIASLDVVAPEVDR
;
A
#
# COMPACT_ATOMS: atom_id res chain seq x y z
N SER A 1 9.34 -14.16 -2.54
CA SER A 1 8.91 -14.10 -1.12
C SER A 1 9.29 -15.33 -0.29
N VAL A 2 9.07 -16.57 -0.76
CA VAL A 2 9.32 -17.80 0.05
C VAL A 2 10.73 -17.88 0.66
N ARG A 3 11.77 -17.48 -0.09
CA ARG A 3 13.15 -17.44 0.44
C ARG A 3 13.30 -16.54 1.66
N ILE A 4 12.71 -15.35 1.63
CA ILE A 4 12.77 -14.36 2.73
C ILE A 4 12.02 -14.92 3.94
N LEU A 5 10.84 -15.51 3.75
CA LEU A 5 10.07 -16.14 4.83
C LEU A 5 10.89 -17.23 5.55
N ARG A 6 11.56 -18.11 4.79
CA ARG A 6 12.44 -19.15 5.37
C ARG A 6 13.58 -18.53 6.20
N GLN A 7 14.16 -17.43 5.73
CA GLN A 7 15.21 -16.72 6.47
C GLN A 7 14.67 -16.06 7.75
N CYS A 8 13.49 -15.44 7.70
CA CYS A 8 12.85 -14.84 8.87
C CYS A 8 12.54 -15.88 9.94
N ILE A 9 12.00 -17.05 9.55
CA ILE A 9 11.72 -18.16 10.48
C ILE A 9 13.02 -18.65 11.13
N ALA A 10 14.09 -18.86 10.36
CA ALA A 10 15.37 -19.32 10.88
C ALA A 10 16.05 -18.30 11.82
N LYS A 11 15.73 -17.01 11.70
CA LYS A 11 16.31 -15.91 12.48
C LYS A 11 15.35 -15.33 13.53
N MET A 12 14.20 -15.96 13.77
CA MET A 12 13.18 -15.41 14.66
C MET A 12 13.66 -15.47 16.11
N SER A 13 13.70 -14.34 16.80
CA SER A 13 14.02 -14.28 18.22
C SER A 13 12.84 -14.74 19.07
N GLU A 14 13.12 -15.37 20.20
CA GLU A 14 12.09 -15.69 21.20
C GLU A 14 11.63 -14.43 21.95
N GLY A 15 10.40 -14.47 22.48
CA GLY A 15 9.82 -13.36 23.23
C GLY A 15 8.30 -13.28 23.11
N PRO A 16 7.67 -12.33 23.80
CA PRO A 16 6.23 -12.10 23.67
C PRO A 16 5.89 -11.59 22.26
N TYR A 17 4.93 -12.25 21.60
CA TYR A 17 4.47 -11.89 20.26
C TYR A 17 3.63 -10.59 20.21
N LEU A 18 3.17 -10.12 21.37
CA LEU A 18 2.40 -8.88 21.53
C LEU A 18 3.05 -7.99 22.58
N ASN A 19 3.28 -6.73 22.22
CA ASN A 19 3.63 -5.71 23.20
C ASN A 19 2.35 -5.16 23.87
N LYS A 20 2.36 -5.01 25.19
CA LYS A 20 1.23 -4.44 25.96
C LYS A 20 1.21 -2.92 25.82
N SER A 21 0.94 -2.42 24.63
CA SER A 21 0.83 -0.98 24.36
C SER A 21 -0.55 -0.42 24.75
N LYS A 22 -0.59 0.87 25.09
CA LYS A 22 -1.85 1.58 25.40
C LYS A 22 -2.71 1.67 24.13
N ARG A 23 -3.97 1.21 24.20
CA ARG A 23 -4.95 1.22 23.09
C ARG A 23 -5.26 2.62 22.52
N LYS A 24 -5.02 3.70 23.29
CA LYS A 24 -5.21 5.09 22.84
C LYS A 24 -3.85 5.75 22.64
N LEU A 25 -3.45 5.91 21.38
CA LEU A 25 -2.33 6.76 21.00
C LEU A 25 -2.84 8.19 20.80
N LYS A 26 -2.23 9.14 21.51
CA LYS A 26 -2.30 10.56 21.17
C LYS A 26 -1.09 10.84 20.28
N VAL A 27 -1.34 11.22 19.04
CA VAL A 27 -0.29 11.57 18.08
C VAL A 27 -0.04 13.06 18.19
N GLU A 28 1.22 13.48 18.20
CA GLU A 28 1.59 14.90 18.19
C GLU A 28 1.14 15.59 16.90
N ALA A 29 1.10 16.91 16.91
CA ALA A 29 0.79 17.66 15.69
C ALA A 29 1.96 17.55 14.71
N GLY A 30 1.67 17.28 13.45
CA GLY A 30 2.71 17.07 12.43
C GLY A 30 2.18 16.42 11.17
N GLU A 31 3.08 16.29 10.19
CA GLU A 31 2.81 15.74 8.87
C GLU A 31 3.88 14.69 8.54
N ILE A 32 3.45 13.58 7.94
CA ILE A 32 4.36 12.52 7.53
C ILE A 32 3.86 11.84 6.26
N TYR A 33 4.81 11.43 5.41
CA TYR A 33 4.60 10.43 4.37
C TYR A 33 5.40 9.18 4.71
N VAL A 34 4.72 8.04 4.82
CA VAL A 34 5.35 6.74 4.99
C VAL A 34 4.99 5.86 3.81
N ARG A 35 6.00 5.18 3.26
CA ARG A 35 5.81 4.24 2.15
C ARG A 35 6.30 2.84 2.51
N THR A 36 5.64 1.85 1.91
CA THR A 36 5.99 0.44 2.00
C THR A 36 5.86 -0.22 0.64
N GLU A 37 6.68 -1.23 0.37
CA GLU A 37 6.56 -2.03 -0.84
C GLU A 37 5.44 -3.06 -0.67
N ALA A 38 4.34 -2.87 -1.39
CA ALA A 38 3.23 -3.80 -1.44
C ALA A 38 3.32 -4.67 -2.71
N PRO A 39 2.56 -5.78 -2.83
CA PRO A 39 2.62 -6.64 -4.02
C PRO A 39 2.32 -5.93 -5.34
N ARG A 40 1.57 -4.82 -5.28
CA ARG A 40 1.13 -4.00 -6.43
C ARG A 40 1.98 -2.74 -6.62
N GLY A 41 3.13 -2.65 -5.95
CA GLY A 41 4.03 -1.50 -5.97
C GLY A 41 3.95 -0.66 -4.70
N GLU A 42 4.22 0.65 -4.82
CA GLU A 42 4.31 1.53 -3.65
C GLU A 42 2.94 1.76 -2.98
N LEU A 43 2.84 1.37 -1.70
CA LEU A 43 1.74 1.75 -0.82
C LEU A 43 2.20 2.85 0.12
N GLY A 44 1.65 4.05 -0.07
CA GLY A 44 1.98 5.27 0.65
C GLY A 44 0.83 5.77 1.51
N PHE A 45 1.16 6.28 2.70
CA PHE A 45 0.23 6.96 3.59
C PHE A 45 0.78 8.36 3.90
N TYR A 46 0.03 9.36 3.47
CA TYR A 46 0.24 10.75 3.82
C TYR A 46 -0.73 11.14 4.93
N LEU A 47 -0.21 11.48 6.11
CA LEU A 47 -1.00 11.71 7.31
C LEU A 47 -0.66 13.06 7.93
N ILE A 48 -1.70 13.83 8.25
CA ILE A 48 -1.61 15.09 9.00
C ILE A 48 -2.33 14.90 10.34
N SER A 49 -1.68 15.24 11.43
CA SER A 49 -2.21 15.24 12.80
C SER A 49 -2.23 16.66 13.37
N GLN A 50 -3.28 16.98 14.12
CA GLN A 50 -3.42 18.24 14.88
C GLN A 50 -3.34 18.00 16.41
N GLY A 51 -2.79 16.87 16.88
CA GLY A 51 -2.58 16.62 18.32
C GLY A 51 -3.67 15.80 19.02
N GLY A 52 -4.38 14.93 18.30
CA GLY A 52 -5.53 14.16 18.81
C GLY A 52 -5.49 12.66 18.50
N PRO A 53 -6.57 11.92 18.81
CA PRO A 53 -6.68 10.48 18.56
C PRO A 53 -7.12 10.13 17.12
N LYS A 54 -7.46 11.13 16.30
CA LYS A 54 -7.91 10.96 14.92
C LYS A 54 -6.99 11.74 13.97
N PRO A 55 -6.66 11.19 12.79
CA PRO A 55 -5.95 11.95 11.79
C PRO A 55 -6.81 13.14 11.33
N HIS A 56 -6.18 14.29 11.15
CA HIS A 56 -6.82 15.45 10.54
C HIS A 56 -7.00 15.23 9.04
N ARG A 57 -5.99 14.66 8.38
CA ARG A 57 -6.06 14.21 6.98
C ARG A 57 -5.32 12.90 6.83
N LEU A 58 -5.87 12.03 5.99
CA LEU A 58 -5.24 10.80 5.54
C LEU A 58 -5.43 10.68 4.03
N ARG A 59 -4.34 10.67 3.27
CA ARG A 59 -4.33 10.34 1.85
C ARG A 59 -3.55 9.05 1.66
N ILE A 60 -4.16 8.11 0.94
CA ILE A 60 -3.55 6.83 0.62
C ILE A 60 -3.13 6.88 -0.85
N ARG A 61 -1.89 6.51 -1.13
CA ARG A 61 -1.38 6.29 -2.47
C ARG A 61 -1.23 4.78 -2.65
N THR A 62 -1.90 4.22 -3.64
CA THR A 62 -1.87 2.80 -3.96
C THR A 62 -1.15 2.58 -5.29
N GLY A 63 -0.50 1.43 -5.43
CA GLY A 63 0.11 1.04 -6.69
C GLY A 63 -0.91 0.84 -7.81
N SER A 64 -2.09 0.30 -7.50
CA SER A 64 -3.19 0.11 -8.47
C SER A 64 -3.63 1.42 -9.15
N PHE A 65 -3.69 2.53 -8.41
CA PHE A 65 -4.07 3.83 -8.98
C PHE A 65 -3.03 4.31 -10.01
N SER A 66 -1.74 4.16 -9.70
CA SER A 66 -0.66 4.49 -10.63
C SER A 66 -0.56 3.51 -11.81
N ALA A 67 -0.89 2.24 -11.61
CA ALA A 67 -0.91 1.26 -12.68
C ALA A 67 -2.04 1.53 -13.69
N MET A 68 -3.21 1.98 -13.24
CA MET A 68 -4.32 2.31 -14.14
C MET A 68 -4.03 3.51 -15.05
N SER A 69 -3.20 4.46 -14.62
CA SER A 69 -2.94 5.66 -15.44
C SER A 69 -2.15 5.39 -16.71
N ILE A 70 -1.44 4.27 -16.81
CA ILE A 70 -0.66 3.92 -18.01
C ILE A 70 -1.45 3.14 -19.06
N VAL A 71 -2.65 2.63 -18.73
CA VAL A 71 -3.43 1.76 -19.61
C VAL A 71 -3.76 2.45 -20.93
N GLU A 72 -4.14 3.72 -20.89
CA GLU A 72 -4.42 4.51 -22.09
C GLU A 72 -3.19 4.64 -23.00
N GLU A 73 -2.00 4.87 -22.42
CA GLU A 73 -0.75 5.07 -23.16
C GLU A 73 -0.24 3.78 -23.80
N VAL A 74 -0.43 2.62 -23.16
CA VAL A 74 0.09 1.33 -23.64
C VAL A 74 -0.92 0.52 -24.45
N SER A 75 -2.19 0.94 -24.46
CA SER A 75 -3.26 0.31 -25.25
C SER A 75 -3.20 0.47 -26.77
N PRO A 76 -2.59 1.51 -27.37
CA PRO A 76 -2.62 1.70 -28.83
C PRO A 76 -1.95 0.55 -29.58
N GLY A 77 -2.64 0.03 -30.59
CA GLY A 77 -2.18 -1.11 -31.41
C GLY A 77 -2.63 -2.48 -30.88
N LEU A 78 -3.24 -2.54 -29.69
CA LEU A 78 -3.88 -3.75 -29.16
C LEU A 78 -5.31 -3.93 -29.70
N MET A 79 -5.80 -5.17 -29.72
CA MET A 79 -7.21 -5.43 -29.94
C MET A 79 -8.01 -5.16 -28.65
N MET A 80 -9.31 -4.90 -28.77
CA MET A 80 -10.20 -4.75 -27.61
C MET A 80 -10.16 -5.96 -26.66
N ALA A 81 -9.98 -7.17 -27.20
CA ALA A 81 -9.83 -8.39 -26.41
C ALA A 81 -8.55 -8.40 -25.57
N ASP A 82 -7.47 -7.80 -26.06
CA ASP A 82 -6.17 -7.76 -25.38
C ASP A 82 -6.18 -6.79 -24.18
N LEU A 83 -7.11 -5.83 -24.13
CA LEU A 83 -7.26 -4.93 -22.99
C LEU A 83 -7.53 -5.68 -21.67
N VAL A 84 -8.24 -6.81 -21.74
CA VAL A 84 -8.49 -7.64 -20.56
C VAL A 84 -7.18 -8.24 -20.03
N ALA A 85 -6.33 -8.74 -20.94
CA ALA A 85 -5.03 -9.28 -20.58
C ALA A 85 -4.08 -8.19 -20.06
N LEU A 86 -4.10 -7.01 -20.69
CA LEU A 86 -3.32 -5.85 -20.26
C LEU A 86 -3.68 -5.44 -18.82
N ILE A 87 -4.96 -5.18 -18.54
CA ILE A 87 -5.41 -4.74 -17.21
C ILE A 87 -5.14 -5.83 -16.16
N ALA A 88 -5.36 -7.10 -16.50
CA ALA A 88 -5.06 -8.22 -15.60
C ALA A 88 -3.57 -8.35 -15.28
N SER A 89 -2.68 -8.06 -16.26
CA SER A 89 -1.23 -8.13 -16.07
C SER A 89 -0.69 -7.09 -15.08
N LEU A 90 -1.41 -5.97 -14.91
CA LEU A 90 -1.08 -4.90 -13.97
C LEU A 90 -1.55 -5.20 -12.54
N ASP A 91 -2.32 -6.28 -12.34
CA ASP A 91 -2.94 -6.65 -11.07
C ASP A 91 -3.61 -5.45 -10.37
N VAL A 92 -4.63 -4.88 -11.01
CA VAL A 92 -5.38 -3.73 -10.47
C VAL A 92 -6.56 -4.22 -9.62
N VAL A 93 -6.79 -3.60 -8.46
CA VAL A 93 -7.97 -3.83 -7.61
C VAL A 93 -8.77 -2.54 -7.50
N ALA A 94 -10.02 -2.58 -7.93
CA ALA A 94 -10.89 -1.39 -8.00
C ALA A 94 -11.01 -0.63 -6.65
N PRO A 95 -11.19 -1.28 -5.48
CA PRO A 95 -11.15 -0.61 -4.17
C PRO A 95 -9.87 0.16 -3.83
N GLU A 96 -8.75 -0.10 -4.52
CA GLU A 96 -7.53 0.69 -4.34
C GLU A 96 -7.51 1.96 -5.18
N VAL A 97 -8.27 1.99 -6.28
CA VAL A 97 -8.35 3.11 -7.22
C VAL A 97 -9.39 4.15 -6.75
N ASP A 98 -10.46 3.70 -6.09
CA ASP A 98 -11.62 4.52 -5.68
C ASP A 98 -11.41 5.40 -4.42
N ARG A 99 -10.16 5.55 -3.93
CA ARG A 99 -9.86 6.16 -2.61
C ARG A 99 -9.60 7.67 -2.59
#